data_AF-A0A6J4MKH0-F1
#
_entry.id   AF-A0A6J4MKH0-F1
#
_cell.length_a   1.000
_cell.length_b   1.000
_cell.length_c   1.000
_cell.angle_alpha   90.00
_cell.angle_beta   90.00
_cell.angle_gamma   90.00
#
_symmetry.space_group_name_H-M   'P 1'
#
loop_
_entity.id
_entity.type
_entity.pdbx_description
1 polymer ?
#
loop_
_entity_poly.entity_id
_entity_poly.type
_entity_poly.pdbx_seq_one_letter_code
_entity_poly.pdbx_strand_id
1 'polypeptide(L)' 'MTGPSDAAVPDAARLASRLASQLAFVVEIDRLKGVLRQTSLCDGSRRENSAEHSWHLAVMAAVLAEHAGVDVDVARVV' A
#
# COMPACT_ATOMS: atom_id res chain seq x y z
N MET A 1 45.93 2.80 -13.86
CA MET A 1 45.07 3.87 -13.29
C MET A 1 43.73 3.24 -12.94
N THR A 2 43.70 2.58 -11.79
CA THR A 2 42.55 1.84 -11.27
C THR A 2 41.50 2.85 -10.79
N GLY A 3 40.36 2.93 -11.47
CA GLY A 3 39.18 3.61 -10.94
C GLY A 3 38.78 3.00 -9.60
N PRO A 4 38.15 3.77 -8.69
CA PRO A 4 37.79 3.25 -7.39
C PRO A 4 36.84 2.07 -7.60
N SER A 5 37.26 0.91 -7.10
CA SER A 5 36.43 -0.26 -6.93
C SER A 5 35.13 0.18 -6.25
N ASP A 6 34.01 -0.04 -6.92
CA ASP A 6 32.68 0.05 -6.34
C ASP A 6 32.65 -0.96 -5.19
N ALA A 7 32.99 -0.49 -3.99
CA ALA A 7 33.03 -1.31 -2.80
C ALA A 7 31.59 -1.75 -2.56
N ALA A 8 31.30 -3.00 -2.90
CA ALA A 8 30.00 -3.62 -2.67
C ALA A 8 29.58 -3.34 -1.22
N VAL A 9 28.59 -2.48 -1.05
CA VAL A 9 27.95 -2.29 0.25
C VAL A 9 27.55 -3.70 0.70
N PRO A 10 28.01 -4.18 1.87
CA PRO A 10 27.77 -5.56 2.28
C PRO A 10 26.26 -5.83 2.24
N ASP A 11 25.85 -7.00 1.73
CA ASP A 11 24.44 -7.35 1.51
C ASP A 11 23.57 -7.09 2.75
N ALA A 12 24.15 -7.27 3.94
CA ALA A 12 23.52 -6.95 5.21
C ALA A 12 23.20 -5.45 5.40
N ALA A 13 24.11 -4.55 5.01
CA ALA A 13 23.88 -3.10 5.08
C ALA A 13 22.84 -2.64 4.05
N ARG A 14 22.84 -3.24 2.85
CA ARG A 14 21.79 -2.99 1.84
C ARG A 14 20.43 -3.52 2.30
N LEU A 15 20.38 -4.71 2.88
CA LEU A 15 19.17 -5.31 3.45
C LEU A 15 18.62 -4.44 4.59
N ALA A 16 19.49 -3.99 5.50
CA ALA A 16 19.11 -3.10 6.59
C ALA A 16 18.55 -1.78 6.08
N SER A 17 19.18 -1.16 5.07
CA SER A 17 18.68 0.06 4.43
C SER A 17 17.32 -0.17 3.76
N ARG A 18 17.16 -1.27 3.02
CA ARG A 18 15.88 -1.62 2.38
C ARG A 18 14.76 -1.81 3.40
N LEU A 19 15.01 -2.58 4.47
CA LEU A 19 14.03 -2.83 5.52
C LEU A 19 13.64 -1.53 6.23
N ALA A 20 14.62 -0.67 6.53
CA ALA A 20 14.36 0.64 7.14
C ALA A 20 13.44 1.50 6.26
N SER A 21 13.67 1.56 4.95
CA SER A 21 12.79 2.30 4.02
C SER A 21 11.38 1.69 3.95
N GLN A 22 11.26 0.37 3.97
CA GLN A 22 9.96 -0.31 3.97
C GLN A 22 9.17 0.00 5.25
N LEU A 23 9.81 -0.06 6.42
CA LEU A 23 9.18 0.26 7.69
C LEU A 23 8.80 1.75 7.76
N ALA A 24 9.66 2.65 7.28
CA ALA A 24 9.35 4.07 7.19
C ALA A 24 8.10 4.31 6.33
N PHE A 25 7.99 3.62 5.19
CA PHE A 25 6.79 3.70 4.35
C PHE A 25 5.55 3.16 5.05
N VAL A 26 5.63 2.01 5.72
CA VAL A 26 4.51 1.43 6.49
C VAL A 26 4.02 2.39 7.58
N VAL A 27 4.94 3.08 8.26
CA VAL A 27 4.58 4.11 9.25
C VAL A 27 3.96 5.33 8.58
N GLU A 28 4.48 5.78 7.44
CA GLU A 28 3.97 6.95 6.72
C GLU A 28 2.52 6.76 6.25
N ILE A 29 2.20 5.60 5.68
CA ILE A 29 0.85 5.33 5.14
C ILE A 29 -0.23 5.23 6.22
N ASP A 30 0.12 5.01 7.49
CA ASP A 30 -0.84 5.02 8.60
C ASP A 30 -1.60 6.36 8.69
N ARG A 31 -0.95 7.46 8.26
CA ARG A 31 -1.54 8.81 8.22
C ARG A 31 -2.79 8.90 7.34
N LEU A 32 -2.99 7.98 6.39
CA LEU A 32 -4.22 7.91 5.59
C LEU A 32 -5.48 7.72 6.45
N LYS A 33 -5.36 7.13 7.65
CA LYS A 33 -6.47 7.01 8.62
C LYS A 33 -6.97 8.37 9.10
N GLY A 34 -6.16 9.41 9.02
CA GLY A 34 -6.54 10.79 9.38
C GLY A 34 -7.19 11.59 8.23
N VAL A 35 -7.17 11.10 7.00
CA VAL A 35 -7.69 11.84 5.84
C VAL A 35 -9.15 11.51 5.59
N LEU A 36 -10.05 12.41 6.00
CA LEU A 36 -11.50 12.23 5.89
C LEU A 36 -12.03 12.53 4.48
N ARG A 37 -12.87 11.63 3.95
CA ARG A 37 -13.55 11.71 2.65
C ARG A 37 -14.96 12.28 2.81
N GLN A 38 -15.54 12.85 1.75
CA GLN A 38 -16.90 13.41 1.80
C GLN A 38 -17.97 12.31 1.99
N THR A 39 -17.67 11.09 1.54
CA THR A 39 -18.51 9.90 1.75
C THR A 39 -18.72 9.65 3.24
N SER A 40 -19.98 9.40 3.62
CA SER A 40 -20.34 8.90 4.96
C SER A 40 -20.30 7.38 4.99
N LEU A 41 -20.12 6.80 6.17
CA LEU A 41 -20.35 5.36 6.38
C LEU A 41 -21.80 5.00 5.99
N CYS A 42 -22.05 3.72 5.70
CA CYS A 42 -23.36 3.24 5.27
C CYS A 42 -24.47 3.49 6.31
N ASP A 43 -24.12 3.56 7.59
CA ASP A 43 -25.03 3.89 8.69
C ASP A 43 -25.18 5.40 8.95
N GLY A 44 -24.46 6.25 8.19
CA GLY A 44 -24.47 7.70 8.31
C GLY A 44 -23.79 8.26 9.57
N SER A 45 -23.15 7.44 10.39
CA SER A 45 -22.64 7.84 11.71
C SER A 45 -21.50 8.87 11.64
N ARG A 46 -20.64 8.78 10.63
CA ARG A 46 -19.53 9.71 10.39
C ARG A 46 -19.05 9.69 8.95
N ARG A 47 -18.12 10.60 8.64
CA ARG A 47 -17.33 10.56 7.41
C ARG A 47 -16.32 9.40 7.43
N GLU A 48 -16.17 8.76 6.28
CA GLU A 48 -15.20 7.70 5.99
C GLU A 48 -13.76 8.28 5.95
N ASN A 49 -12.74 7.53 6.37
CA ASN A 49 -11.35 7.92 6.12
C ASN A 49 -10.76 7.21 4.88
N SER A 50 -9.63 7.72 4.38
CA SER A 50 -9.05 7.22 3.13
C SER A 50 -8.49 5.80 3.23
N ALA A 51 -8.02 5.37 4.40
CA ALA A 51 -7.55 4.00 4.61
C ALA A 51 -8.73 3.00 4.60
N GLU A 52 -9.84 3.34 5.26
CA GLU A 52 -11.09 2.55 5.26
C GLU A 52 -11.63 2.38 3.85
N HIS A 53 -11.61 3.46 3.07
CA HIS A 53 -12.07 3.45 1.68
C HIS A 53 -11.25 2.49 0.81
N SER A 54 -9.91 2.59 0.86
CA SER A 54 -9.03 1.72 0.09
C SER A 54 -9.19 0.25 0.50
N TRP A 55 -9.32 -0.02 1.80
CA TRP A 55 -9.62 -1.37 2.28
C TRP A 55 -10.95 -1.89 1.71
N HIS A 56 -11.99 -1.06 1.74
CA HIS A 56 -13.30 -1.44 1.21
C HIS A 56 -13.24 -1.71 -0.30
N LEU A 57 -12.51 -0.90 -1.07
CA LEU A 57 -12.26 -1.15 -2.50
C LEU A 57 -11.53 -2.47 -2.76
N ALA A 58 -10.49 -2.78 -1.98
CA ALA A 58 -9.75 -4.05 -2.11
C ALA A 58 -10.65 -5.27 -1.83
N VAL A 59 -11.49 -5.21 -0.78
CA VAL A 59 -12.46 -6.26 -0.48
C VAL A 59 -13.51 -6.37 -1.58
N MET A 60 -14.02 -5.25 -2.10
CA MET A 60 -14.96 -5.27 -3.22
C MET A 60 -14.34 -5.89 -4.47
N ALA A 61 -13.07 -5.61 -4.79
CA ALA A 61 -12.38 -6.23 -5.91
C ALA A 61 -12.31 -7.76 -5.75
N ALA A 62 -12.01 -8.25 -4.54
CA ALA A 62 -11.97 -9.69 -4.28
C ALA A 62 -13.36 -10.35 -4.32
N VAL A 63 -14.40 -9.71 -3.79
CA VAL A 63 -15.76 -10.26 -3.72
C VAL A 63 -16.49 -10.19 -5.05
N LEU A 64 -16.26 -9.14 -5.84
CA LEU A 64 -17.00 -8.87 -7.09
C LEU A 64 -16.23 -9.26 -8.35
N ALA A 65 -15.12 -9.98 -8.22
CA ALA A 65 -14.24 -10.35 -9.34
C ALA A 65 -14.97 -11.06 -10.48
N GLU A 66 -15.94 -11.94 -10.16
CA GLU A 66 -16.74 -12.67 -11.15
C GLU A 66 -17.61 -11.76 -12.05
N HIS A 67 -17.84 -10.51 -11.63
CA HIS A 67 -18.62 -9.52 -12.37
C HIS A 67 -17.75 -8.61 -13.25
N ALA A 68 -16.42 -8.80 -13.31
CA ALA A 68 -15.51 -7.94 -14.06
C ALA A 68 -15.69 -8.01 -15.59
N GLY A 69 -16.39 -9.03 -16.11
CA GLY A 69 -16.64 -9.24 -17.54
C GLY A 69 -15.41 -9.67 -18.35
N VAL A 70 -14.23 -9.69 -17.73
CA VAL A 70 -12.97 -10.22 -18.26
C VAL A 70 -12.25 -10.96 -17.13
N ASP A 71 -11.28 -11.80 -17.49
CA ASP A 71 -10.41 -12.42 -16.50
C ASP A 71 -9.48 -11.36 -15.90
N VAL A 72 -9.45 -11.27 -14.56
CA VAL A 72 -8.70 -10.25 -13.81
C VAL A 72 -7.86 -10.94 -12.75
N ASP A 73 -6.56 -10.62 -12.73
CA ASP A 73 -5.69 -10.98 -11.61
C ASP A 73 -5.97 -10.07 -10.41
N VAL A 74 -6.81 -10.56 -9.50
CA VAL A 74 -7.21 -9.83 -8.28
C VAL A 74 -6.00 -9.45 -7.41
N ALA A 75 -4.96 -10.29 -7.36
CA ALA A 75 -3.77 -10.01 -6.55
C ALA A 75 -2.95 -8.83 -7.09
N ARG A 76 -3.15 -8.47 -8.36
CA ARG A 76 -2.55 -7.28 -8.98
C ARG A 76 -3.39 -6.02 -8.79
N VAL A 77 -4.71 -6.17 -8.59
CA VAL A 77 -5.63 -5.03 -8.37
C VAL A 77 -5.46 -4.42 -6.98
N VAL A 78 -5.14 -5.27 -6.00
CA VAL A 78 -4.99 -4.93 -4.58
C VAL A 78 -3.58 -4.45 -4.23
#